data_AF-A0A6L4WQ19-F1
#
_entry.id   AF-A0A6L4WQ19-F1
#
_cell.length_a   1.000
_cell.length_b   1.000
_cell.length_c   1.000
_cell.angle_alpha   90.00
_cell.angle_beta   90.00
_cell.angle_gamma   90.00
#
_symmetry.space_group_name_H-M   'P 1'
#
loop_
_entity.id
_entity.type
_entity.pdbx_description
1 polymer ?
#
loop_
_entity_poly.entity_id
_entity_poly.type
_entity_poly.pdbx_seq_one_letter_code
_entity_poly.pdbx_strand_id
1 'polypeptide(L)'
;MRKIYEIKDESLIENILEDAEYGTLAICSDSKPYSLPLNFVAINKEIFFHGGKKGKKINIIKNNNSASFSVVESYSLLPSYFSTDTGNASPATHMFKSVIIDGEIEFVEDYEQKSNGLAFLMQKYQKEGGYKSLNDAIYKKIINAT
;
A
#
# COMPACT_ATOMS: atom_id res chain seq x y z
N MET A 1 14.56 -0.56 13.50
CA MET A 1 14.76 0.76 12.86
C MET A 1 15.61 1.64 13.77
N ARG A 2 16.58 2.41 13.25
CA ARG A 2 17.33 3.36 14.11
C ARG A 2 16.38 4.50 14.52
N LYS A 3 16.24 4.78 15.83
CA LYS A 3 15.31 5.79 16.37
C LYS A 3 15.47 7.19 15.75
N ILE A 4 16.66 7.52 15.26
CA ILE A 4 16.95 8.81 14.61
C ILE A 4 16.23 9.01 13.28
N TYR A 5 15.73 7.94 12.65
CA TYR A 5 14.99 7.98 11.38
C TYR A 5 13.50 7.64 11.55
N GLU A 6 13.04 7.49 12.79
CA GLU A 6 11.65 7.20 13.10
C GLU A 6 10.80 8.46 12.89
N ILE A 7 9.77 8.37 12.06
CA ILE A 7 8.76 9.42 11.87
C ILE A 7 7.63 9.16 12.87
N LYS A 8 7.33 10.15 13.72
CA LYS A 8 6.23 10.09 14.70
C LYS A 8 5.10 11.08 14.42
N ASP A 9 5.29 11.93 13.42
CA ASP A 9 4.29 12.88 12.96
C ASP A 9 3.22 12.12 12.18
N GLU A 10 2.02 12.02 12.76
CA GLU A 10 0.89 11.30 12.16
C GLU A 10 0.47 11.92 10.83
N SER A 11 0.46 13.26 10.71
CA SER A 11 0.10 13.93 9.46
C SER A 11 1.11 13.66 8.35
N LEU A 12 2.40 13.57 8.68
CA LEU A 12 3.41 13.17 7.71
C LEU A 12 3.24 11.71 7.26
N ILE A 13 2.88 10.81 8.19
CA ILE A 13 2.60 9.39 7.86
C ILE A 13 1.40 9.29 6.92
N GLU A 14 0.32 10.03 7.20
CA GLU A 14 -0.89 10.09 6.37
C GLU A 14 -0.58 10.62 4.97
N ASN A 15 0.21 11.69 4.85
CA ASN A 15 0.61 12.24 3.55
C ASN A 15 1.42 11.22 2.73
N ILE A 16 2.35 10.49 3.34
CA ILE A 16 3.12 9.44 2.62
C ILE A 16 2.18 8.35 2.09
N LEU A 17 1.16 7.96 2.86
CA LEU A 17 0.17 6.95 2.43
C LEU A 17 -0.76 7.48 1.33
N GLU A 18 -1.15 8.75 1.39
CA GLU A 18 -2.02 9.38 0.39
C GLU A 18 -1.29 9.56 -0.95
N ASP A 19 -0.04 10.03 -0.92
CA ASP A 19 0.75 10.34 -2.11
C ASP A 19 1.35 9.09 -2.79
N ALA A 20 1.53 7.99 -2.06
CA ALA A 20 2.08 6.77 -2.62
C ALA A 20 1.14 6.15 -3.67
N GLU A 21 1.64 6.00 -4.90
CA GLU A 21 0.92 5.42 -6.03
C GLU A 21 0.60 3.93 -5.83
N TYR A 22 1.48 3.18 -5.18
CA TYR A 22 1.26 1.78 -4.86
C TYR A 22 1.98 1.44 -3.57
N GLY A 23 1.62 0.32 -2.97
CA GLY A 23 2.40 -0.28 -1.89
C GLY A 23 2.71 -1.72 -2.17
N THR A 24 3.63 -2.26 -1.38
CA THR A 24 4.06 -3.65 -1.46
C THR A 24 3.45 -4.42 -0.30
N LEU A 25 2.54 -5.33 -0.63
CA LEU A 25 1.99 -6.30 0.31
C LEU A 25 2.92 -7.50 0.38
N ALA A 26 3.40 -7.84 1.57
CA ALA A 26 4.16 -9.03 1.89
C ALA A 26 3.31 -10.00 2.73
N ILE A 27 3.16 -11.22 2.23
CA ILE A 27 2.47 -12.33 2.88
C ILE A 27 3.38 -13.56 2.88
N CYS A 28 3.07 -14.59 3.67
CA CYS A 28 3.95 -15.75 3.82
C CYS A 28 3.18 -17.07 3.83
N SER A 29 3.70 -18.08 3.12
CA SER A 29 3.22 -19.47 3.15
C SER A 29 4.40 -20.40 3.28
N ASP A 30 4.33 -21.37 4.20
CA ASP A 30 5.40 -22.37 4.40
C ASP A 30 6.79 -21.75 4.55
N SER A 31 6.87 -20.65 5.33
CA SER A 31 8.09 -19.84 5.52
C SER A 31 8.69 -19.25 4.23
N LYS A 32 7.92 -19.24 3.13
CA LYS A 32 8.29 -18.59 1.87
C LYS A 32 7.57 -17.24 1.77
N PRO A 33 8.29 -16.13 1.86
CA PRO A 33 7.71 -14.80 1.68
C PRO A 33 7.23 -14.63 0.24
N TYR A 34 6.15 -13.90 0.07
CA TYR A 34 5.58 -13.53 -1.20
C TYR A 34 5.14 -12.08 -1.15
N SER A 35 5.85 -11.24 -1.89
CA SER A 35 5.60 -9.80 -1.95
C SER A 35 5.04 -9.40 -3.30
N LEU A 36 4.05 -8.52 -3.31
CA LEU A 36 3.43 -8.02 -4.53
C LEU A 36 3.09 -6.52 -4.43
N PRO A 37 3.36 -5.74 -5.49
CA PRO A 37 2.85 -4.37 -5.57
C PRO A 37 1.33 -4.41 -5.83
N LEU A 38 0.60 -3.51 -5.19
CA LEU A 38 -0.82 -3.31 -5.42
C LEU A 38 -1.26 -1.87 -5.14
N ASN A 39 -2.37 -1.51 -5.77
CA ASN A 39 -3.05 -0.25 -5.50
C ASN A 39 -3.81 -0.34 -4.18
N PHE A 40 -3.79 0.74 -3.41
CA PHE A 40 -4.36 0.78 -2.07
C PHE A 40 -4.90 2.18 -1.72
N VAL A 41 -5.73 2.23 -0.69
CA VAL A 41 -6.11 3.47 0.00
C VAL A 41 -6.07 3.26 1.50
N ALA A 42 -5.68 4.29 2.25
CA ALA A 42 -5.70 4.27 3.71
C ALA A 42 -6.98 4.95 4.21
N ILE A 43 -7.79 4.25 5.00
CA ILE A 43 -9.04 4.75 5.55
C ILE A 43 -9.08 4.37 7.03
N ASN A 44 -9.25 5.33 7.93
CA ASN A 44 -9.38 5.07 9.37
C ASN A 44 -8.28 4.17 9.96
N LYS A 45 -7.01 4.38 9.55
CA LYS A 45 -5.84 3.57 9.95
C LYS A 45 -5.83 2.13 9.43
N GLU A 46 -6.69 1.81 8.47
CA GLU A 46 -6.72 0.52 7.77
C GLU A 46 -6.30 0.69 6.30
N ILE A 47 -5.72 -0.36 5.72
CA ILE A 47 -5.34 -0.40 4.31
C ILE A 47 -6.35 -1.22 3.53
N PHE A 48 -7.04 -0.58 2.59
CA PHE A 48 -7.96 -1.22 1.66
C PHE A 48 -7.27 -1.42 0.32
N PHE A 49 -7.41 -2.61 -0.24
CA PHE A 49 -6.96 -2.92 -1.60
C PHE A 49 -7.95 -3.86 -2.28
N HIS A 50 -7.99 -3.81 -3.61
CA HIS A 50 -8.87 -4.65 -4.42
C HIS A 50 -8.05 -5.66 -5.26
N GLY A 51 -8.66 -6.80 -5.57
CA GLY A 51 -8.09 -7.76 -6.51
C GLY A 51 -8.99 -8.97 -6.73
N GLY A 52 -8.52 -9.91 -7.56
CA GLY A 52 -9.29 -11.11 -7.88
C GLY A 52 -9.52 -12.04 -6.68
N LYS A 53 -10.69 -12.71 -6.67
CA LYS A 53 -11.13 -13.70 -5.66
C LYS A 53 -10.37 -15.03 -5.64
N LYS A 54 -9.48 -15.26 -6.59
CA LYS A 54 -8.76 -16.53 -6.79
C LYS A 54 -7.30 -16.25 -7.13
N GLY A 55 -6.47 -17.26 -6.88
CA GLY A 55 -5.04 -17.24 -7.21
C GLY A 55 -4.15 -17.35 -5.97
N LYS A 56 -2.84 -17.34 -6.21
CA LYS A 56 -1.82 -17.58 -5.18
C LYS A 56 -1.99 -16.69 -3.95
N LYS A 57 -2.15 -15.37 -4.14
CA LYS A 57 -2.36 -14.40 -3.04
C LYS A 57 -3.52 -14.80 -2.13
N ILE A 58 -4.67 -15.11 -2.71
CA ILE A 58 -5.88 -15.46 -1.95
C ILE A 58 -5.72 -16.78 -1.21
N ASN A 59 -5.09 -17.77 -1.84
CA ASN A 59 -4.82 -19.06 -1.19
C ASN A 59 -3.89 -18.90 0.02
N ILE A 60 -2.88 -18.03 -0.07
CA ILE A 60 -1.98 -17.73 1.04
C ILE A 60 -2.75 -17.03 2.17
N ILE A 61 -3.50 -15.95 1.86
CA ILE A 61 -4.27 -15.17 2.85
C ILE A 61 -5.26 -16.05 3.62
N LYS A 62 -5.91 -17.02 2.94
CA LYS A 62 -6.85 -17.96 3.57
C LYS A 62 -6.21 -18.89 4.60
N ASN A 63 -4.92 -19.20 4.44
CA ASN A 63 -4.18 -20.10 5.32
C ASN A 63 -3.36 -19.34 6.38
N ASN A 64 -2.93 -18.13 6.05
CA ASN A 64 -2.15 -17.24 6.89
C ASN A 64 -2.48 -15.79 6.52
N ASN A 65 -3.24 -15.11 7.38
CA ASN A 65 -3.68 -13.74 7.17
C ASN A 65 -2.69 -12.69 7.70
N SER A 66 -1.59 -13.10 8.36
CA SER A 66 -0.54 -12.17 8.78
C SER A 66 0.15 -11.55 7.57
N ALA A 67 0.27 -10.23 7.61
CA ALA A 67 0.82 -9.44 6.51
C ALA A 67 1.67 -8.28 7.00
N SER A 68 2.58 -7.86 6.13
CA SER A 68 3.28 -6.58 6.22
C SER A 68 2.99 -5.79 4.95
N PHE A 69 2.70 -4.51 5.08
CA PHE A 69 2.48 -3.60 3.97
C PHE A 69 3.48 -2.47 4.05
N SER A 70 4.10 -2.14 2.91
CA SER A 70 5.09 -1.06 2.86
C SER A 70 4.84 -0.11 1.71
N VAL A 71 5.04 1.17 1.97
CA VAL A 71 5.07 2.22 0.96
C VAL A 71 6.37 2.98 1.07
N VAL A 72 6.90 3.42 -0.07
CA VAL A 72 8.15 4.18 -0.14
C VAL A 72 7.92 5.43 -0.96
N GLU A 73 8.19 6.57 -0.34
CA GLU A 73 8.31 7.86 -1.02
C GLU A 73 9.81 8.06 -1.34
N SER A 74 10.15 7.87 -2.61
CA SER A 74 11.52 7.99 -3.11
C SER A 74 11.85 9.44 -3.45
N TYR A 75 12.97 9.97 -2.92
CA TYR A 75 13.44 11.30 -3.26
C TYR A 75 14.57 11.28 -4.26
N SER A 76 15.75 10.79 -3.87
CA SER A 76 16.94 10.89 -4.72
C SER A 76 17.99 9.86 -4.34
N LEU A 77 18.68 9.35 -5.36
CA LEU A 77 19.95 8.65 -5.16
C LEU A 77 21.01 9.69 -4.80
N LEU A 78 21.78 9.43 -3.75
CA LEU A 78 22.92 10.21 -3.32
C LEU A 78 24.19 9.42 -3.63
N PRO A 79 24.81 9.65 -4.80
CA PRO A 79 26.15 9.14 -5.10
C PRO A 79 27.17 9.56 -4.05
N SER A 80 28.23 8.77 -3.87
CA SER A 80 29.19 9.00 -2.80
C SER A 80 29.93 10.33 -2.89
N TYR A 81 30.12 10.87 -4.11
CA TYR A 81 30.77 12.16 -4.34
C TYR A 81 29.98 13.36 -3.80
N PHE A 82 28.69 13.20 -3.44
CA PHE A 82 27.94 14.26 -2.75
C PHE A 82 28.40 14.49 -1.31
N SER A 83 29.02 13.48 -0.68
CA SER A 83 29.43 13.55 0.73
C SER A 83 30.94 13.66 0.92
N THR A 84 31.75 13.20 -0.05
CA THR A 84 33.21 13.19 0.07
C THR A 84 33.90 13.30 -1.29
N ASP A 85 35.01 14.03 -1.37
CA ASP A 85 35.85 14.13 -2.57
C ASP A 85 37.04 13.15 -2.59
N THR A 86 37.08 12.20 -1.64
CA THR A 86 38.21 11.27 -1.46
C THR A 86 38.16 10.04 -2.37
N GLY A 87 37.14 9.92 -3.22
CA GLY A 87 36.86 8.73 -4.01
C GLY A 87 36.28 7.56 -3.19
N ASN A 88 35.96 7.77 -1.91
CA ASN A 88 35.30 6.76 -1.08
C ASN A 88 33.87 6.51 -1.55
N ALA A 89 33.48 5.25 -1.80
CA ALA A 89 32.15 4.86 -2.25
C ALA A 89 31.15 4.61 -1.11
N SER A 90 31.61 4.42 0.13
CA SER A 90 30.77 4.06 1.27
C SER A 90 29.57 4.98 1.59
N PRO A 91 29.61 6.30 1.36
CA PRO A 91 28.46 7.15 1.70
C PRO A 91 27.35 7.11 0.65
N ALA A 92 27.50 6.38 -0.46
CA ALA A 92 26.44 6.25 -1.45
C ALA A 92 25.17 5.66 -0.83
N THR A 93 24.03 6.33 -1.00
CA THR A 93 22.75 5.92 -0.40
C THR A 93 21.56 6.45 -1.19
N HIS A 94 20.34 6.12 -0.77
CA HIS A 94 19.12 6.67 -1.34
C HIS A 94 18.32 7.39 -0.25
N MET A 95 17.85 8.58 -0.55
CA MET A 95 16.98 9.35 0.34
C MET A 95 15.53 8.94 0.08
N PHE A 96 14.85 8.44 1.11
CA PHE A 96 13.46 8.04 1.05
C PHE A 96 12.76 8.25 2.39
N LYS A 97 11.43 8.33 2.37
CA LYS A 97 10.58 8.05 3.53
C LYS A 97 9.83 6.76 3.26
N SER A 98 9.48 6.02 4.31
CA SER A 98 8.68 4.82 4.15
C SER A 98 7.78 4.61 5.35
N VAL A 99 6.60 4.05 5.11
CA VAL A 99 5.69 3.57 6.15
C VAL A 99 5.63 2.05 6.02
N ILE A 100 5.78 1.36 7.15
CA ILE A 100 5.65 -0.09 7.26
C ILE A 100 4.52 -0.36 8.25
N ILE A 101 3.57 -1.20 7.84
CA ILE A 101 2.37 -1.53 8.59
C ILE A 101 2.33 -3.05 8.70
N ASP A 102 2.37 -3.57 9.92
CA ASP A 102 2.16 -4.99 10.18
C ASP A 102 0.74 -5.19 10.72
N GLY A 103 0.08 -6.25 10.28
CA GLY A 103 -1.29 -6.53 10.69
C GLY A 103 -1.84 -7.82 10.12
N GLU A 104 -3.16 -7.95 10.19
CA GLU A 104 -3.90 -9.09 9.68
C GLU A 104 -4.83 -8.63 8.54
N ILE A 105 -4.99 -9.49 7.54
CA ILE A 105 -5.89 -9.24 6.42
C ILE A 105 -7.27 -9.85 6.72
N GLU A 106 -8.32 -9.05 6.51
CA GLU A 106 -9.71 -9.49 6.53
C GLU A 106 -10.36 -9.35 5.15
N PHE A 107 -11.23 -10.30 4.79
CA PHE A 107 -12.07 -10.18 3.60
C PHE A 107 -13.29 -9.33 3.92
N VAL A 108 -13.41 -8.18 3.27
CA VAL A 108 -14.62 -7.35 3.35
C VAL A 108 -15.74 -8.06 2.61
N GLU A 109 -16.84 -8.40 3.28
CA GLU A 109 -18.02 -9.03 2.67
C GLU A 109 -19.24 -8.12 2.59
N ASP A 110 -19.33 -7.11 3.46
CA ASP A 110 -20.41 -6.14 3.45
C ASP A 110 -20.39 -5.27 2.18
N TYR A 111 -21.56 -5.08 1.59
CA TYR A 111 -21.71 -4.37 0.32
C TYR A 111 -21.32 -2.89 0.45
N GLU A 112 -21.74 -2.22 1.52
CA GLU A 112 -21.47 -0.80 1.72
C GLU A 112 -19.97 -0.58 1.97
N GLN A 113 -19.33 -1.43 2.77
CA GLN A 113 -17.88 -1.38 2.95
C GLN A 113 -17.11 -1.62 1.64
N LYS A 114 -17.52 -2.61 0.81
CA LYS A 114 -16.92 -2.83 -0.52
C LYS A 114 -17.09 -1.60 -1.42
N SER A 115 -18.30 -1.05 -1.48
CA SER A 115 -18.60 0.14 -2.29
C SER A 115 -17.75 1.33 -1.87
N ASN A 116 -17.66 1.60 -0.57
CA ASN A 116 -16.87 2.69 -0.03
C ASN A 116 -15.38 2.51 -0.32
N GLY A 117 -14.80 1.33 -0.02
CA GLY A 117 -13.39 1.06 -0.28
C GLY A 117 -13.02 1.22 -1.76
N LEU A 118 -13.86 0.71 -2.67
CA LEU A 118 -13.67 0.88 -4.11
C LEU A 118 -13.83 2.36 -4.54
N ALA A 119 -14.76 3.11 -3.94
CA ALA A 119 -14.96 4.52 -4.25
C ALA A 119 -13.74 5.35 -3.83
N PHE A 120 -13.18 5.09 -2.64
CA PHE A 120 -11.96 5.75 -2.17
C PHE A 120 -10.74 5.39 -3.02
N LEU A 121 -10.62 4.15 -3.49
CA LEU A 121 -9.61 3.79 -4.50
C LEU A 121 -9.76 4.66 -5.75
N MET A 122 -10.98 4.77 -6.29
CA MET A 122 -11.21 5.60 -7.48
C MET A 122 -10.93 7.09 -7.24
N GLN A 123 -11.26 7.62 -6.06
CA GLN A 123 -10.93 9.00 -5.68
C GLN A 123 -9.43 9.22 -5.61
N LYS A 124 -8.66 8.27 -5.06
CA LYS A 124 -7.20 8.36 -4.99
C LYS A 124 -6.56 8.28 -6.38
N TYR A 125 -7.00 7.34 -7.22
CA TYR A 125 -6.33 7.00 -8.48
C TYR A 125 -6.84 7.75 -9.71
N GLN A 126 -8.02 8.35 -9.64
CA GLN A 126 -8.63 9.09 -10.75
C GLN A 126 -9.33 10.32 -10.18
N LYS A 127 -8.54 11.24 -9.61
CA LYS A 127 -8.98 12.46 -8.90
C LYS A 127 -9.82 13.38 -9.79
N GLU A 128 -9.56 13.39 -11.08
CA GLU A 128 -10.29 14.14 -12.11
C GLU A 128 -11.71 13.59 -12.38
N GLY A 129 -12.05 12.41 -11.83
CA GLY A 129 -13.33 11.76 -12.10
C GLY A 129 -13.37 11.16 -13.51
N GLY A 130 -14.54 11.17 -14.16
CA GLY A 130 -14.74 10.50 -15.46
C GLY A 130 -15.23 9.05 -15.35
N TYR A 131 -15.60 8.63 -14.15
CA TYR A 131 -16.32 7.38 -13.89
C TYR A 131 -17.67 7.68 -13.23
N LYS A 132 -18.62 6.75 -13.38
CA LYS A 132 -19.90 6.84 -12.67
C LYS A 132 -19.70 6.56 -11.18
N SER A 133 -20.49 7.21 -10.33
CA SER A 133 -20.49 6.91 -8.89
C SER A 133 -20.70 5.41 -8.65
N LEU A 134 -19.99 4.83 -7.67
CA LEU A 134 -20.17 3.40 -7.33
C LEU A 134 -21.53 3.07 -6.73
N ASN A 135 -22.32 4.08 -6.38
CA ASN A 135 -23.74 3.93 -6.01
C ASN A 135 -24.66 3.75 -7.22
N ASP A 136 -24.17 3.93 -8.46
CA ASP A 136 -24.95 3.64 -9.67
C ASP A 136 -25.30 2.15 -9.73
N ALA A 137 -26.56 1.84 -10.06
CA ALA A 137 -27.09 0.48 -10.12
C ALA A 137 -26.28 -0.47 -11.03
N ILE A 138 -25.54 0.07 -12.00
CA ILE A 138 -24.65 -0.70 -12.88
C ILE A 138 -23.57 -1.46 -12.10
N TYR A 139 -23.10 -0.92 -10.96
CA TYR A 139 -22.02 -1.52 -10.18
C TYR A 139 -22.52 -2.54 -9.16
N LYS A 140 -23.81 -2.55 -8.82
CA LYS A 140 -24.35 -3.43 -7.78
C LYS A 140 -24.00 -4.90 -7.99
N LYS A 141 -24.11 -5.41 -9.23
CA LYS A 141 -23.76 -6.79 -9.55
C LYS A 141 -22.24 -7.04 -9.50
N ILE A 142 -21.45 -6.05 -9.91
CA ILE A 142 -19.98 -6.15 -9.99
C ILE A 142 -19.37 -6.12 -8.58
N ILE A 143 -19.86 -5.24 -7.71
CA ILE A 143 -19.42 -5.12 -6.32
C ILE A 143 -19.74 -6.41 -5.54
N ASN A 144 -20.93 -6.98 -5.73
CA ASN A 144 -21.27 -8.28 -5.12
C ASN A 144 -20.39 -9.43 -5.67
N ALA A 145 -19.96 -9.33 -6.92
CA ALA A 145 -19.06 -10.30 -7.53
C ALA A 145 -17.58 -10.11 -7.14
N THR A 146 -17.23 -8.98 -6.52
CA THR A 146 -15.91 -8.61 -5.97
C THR A 146 -15.67 -9.15 -4.58
#